data_AF-A0AA47I620-F1
#
_entry.id   AF-A0AA47I620-F1
#
_cell.length_a   1.000
_cell.length_b   1.000
_cell.length_c   1.000
_cell.angle_alpha   90.00
_cell.angle_beta   90.00
_cell.angle_gamma   90.00
#
_symmetry.space_group_name_H-M   'P 1'
#
loop_
_entity.id
_entity.type
_entity.pdbx_description
1 polymer ?
#
loop_
_entity_poly.entity_id
_entity_poly.type
_entity_poly.pdbx_seq_one_letter_code
_entity_poly.pdbx_strand_id
1 'polypeptide(L)' 'MPDVFKKIEHHASECIKCGACMKNCPFGVDIINKMNQAVKLFGN' A
#
# COMPACT_ATOMS: atom_id res chain seq x y z
N MET A 1 -10.70 -16.29 7.53
CA MET A 1 -11.22 -15.30 6.55
C MET A 1 -10.21 -15.21 5.41
N PRO A 2 -10.31 -16.08 4.37
CA PRO A 2 -9.18 -16.35 3.47
C PRO A 2 -9.24 -15.68 2.08
N ASP A 3 -10.19 -14.78 1.80
CA ASP A 3 -10.50 -14.37 0.42
C ASP A 3 -10.39 -12.85 0.12
N VAL A 4 -10.13 -12.00 1.11
CA VAL A 4 -10.07 -10.53 0.91
C VAL A 4 -8.93 -10.09 -0.03
N PHE A 5 -7.80 -10.80 -0.02
CA PHE A 5 -6.65 -10.45 -0.87
C PHE A 5 -6.88 -10.71 -2.36
N LYS A 6 -7.90 -11.52 -2.72
CA LYS A 6 -8.11 -11.99 -4.10
C LYS A 6 -8.74 -10.94 -5.03
N LYS A 7 -9.24 -9.82 -4.49
CA LYS A 7 -9.96 -8.76 -5.25
C LYS A 7 -9.27 -7.40 -5.24
N ILE A 8 -8.01 -7.32 -4.82
CA ILE A 8 -7.29 -6.06 -4.86
C ILE A 8 -6.78 -5.86 -6.30
N GLU A 9 -7.37 -4.92 -7.04
CA GLU A 9 -7.00 -4.63 -8.43
C GLU A 9 -5.62 -3.99 -8.57
N HIS A 10 -5.16 -3.26 -7.54
CA HIS A 10 -3.88 -2.56 -7.53
C HIS A 10 -3.00 -3.00 -6.37
N HIS A 11 -1.81 -3.49 -6.68
CA HIS A 11 -0.84 -3.96 -5.71
C HIS A 11 0.03 -2.83 -5.19
N ALA A 12 0.62 -3.04 -4.01
CA ALA A 12 1.56 -2.08 -3.42
C ALA A 12 2.80 -1.83 -4.31
N SER A 13 3.12 -2.74 -5.22
CA SER A 13 4.20 -2.63 -6.21
C SER A 13 3.93 -1.56 -7.28
N GLU A 14 2.67 -1.21 -7.52
CA GLU A 14 2.27 -0.14 -8.45
C GLU A 14 2.37 1.26 -7.82
N CYS A 15 2.79 1.36 -6.56
CA CYS A 15 2.92 2.64 -5.88
C CYS A 15 4.01 3.53 -6.52
N ILE A 16 3.59 4.58 -7.20
CA ILE A 16 4.47 5.59 -7.81
C ILE A 16 5.00 6.66 -6.83
N LYS A 17 4.73 6.51 -5.53
CA LYS A 17 5.18 7.43 -4.47
C LYS A 17 4.75 8.89 -4.68
N CYS A 18 3.56 9.12 -5.25
CA CYS A 18 3.05 10.47 -5.55
C CYS A 18 2.73 11.32 -4.31
N GLY A 19 2.59 10.72 -3.12
CA GLY A 19 2.31 11.44 -1.87
C GLY A 19 0.87 11.93 -1.70
N ALA A 20 -0.05 11.61 -2.61
CA ALA A 20 -1.47 11.97 -2.47
C ALA A 20 -2.11 11.33 -1.22
N CYS A 21 -1.81 10.05 -0.98
CA CYS A 21 -2.27 9.33 0.20
C CYS A 21 -1.76 9.95 1.51
N MET A 22 -0.53 10.49 1.52
CA MET A 22 0.08 11.13 2.68
C MET A 22 -0.68 12.40 3.08
N LYS A 23 -1.02 13.26 2.12
CA LYS A 23 -1.78 14.50 2.37
C LYS A 23 -3.19 14.23 2.89
N ASN A 24 -3.80 13.14 2.45
CA ASN A 24 -5.14 12.76 2.85
C ASN A 24 -5.17 11.96 4.16
N CYS A 25 -4.02 11.58 4.72
CA CYS A 25 -3.97 10.75 5.92
C CYS A 25 -4.16 11.61 7.18
N PRO A 26 -5.30 11.51 7.88
CA PRO A 26 -5.54 12.32 9.08
C PRO A 26 -4.62 11.93 10.26
N PHE A 27 -4.01 10.75 10.19
CA PHE A 27 -3.14 10.21 11.24
C PHE A 27 -1.64 10.44 10.96
N GLY A 28 -1.28 11.08 9.84
CA GLY A 28 0.12 11.34 9.49
C GLY A 28 0.95 10.07 9.26
N VAL A 29 0.32 8.98 8.84
CA VAL A 29 0.99 7.70 8.61
C VAL A 29 1.83 7.75 7.34
N ASP A 30 3.05 7.21 7.38
CA ASP A 30 3.89 7.01 6.21
C ASP A 30 3.42 5.84 5.34
N ILE A 31 2.41 6.12 4.52
CA ILE A 31 1.77 5.15 3.61
C ILE A 31 2.77 4.71 2.53
N ILE A 32 3.63 5.59 2.03
CA ILE A 32 4.62 5.23 1.00
C ILE A 32 5.58 4.19 1.55
N ASN A 33 6.12 4.41 2.76
CA ASN A 33 7.01 3.45 3.38
C ASN A 33 6.29 2.12 3.67
N LYS A 34 5.02 2.16 4.13
CA LYS A 34 4.21 0.96 4.32
C LYS A 34 3.97 0.19 3.02
N MET A 35 3.74 0.88 1.89
CA MET A 35 3.61 0.22 0.59
C MET A 35 4.92 -0.47 0.18
N ASN A 36 6.08 0.18 0.38
CA ASN A 36 7.38 -0.48 0.14
C ASN A 36 7.58 -1.72 1.03
N GLN A 37 7.14 -1.67 2.30
CA GLN A 37 7.19 -2.83 3.19
C GLN A 37 6.24 -3.94 2.73
N ALA A 38 5.03 -3.59 2.27
CA ALA A 38 4.07 -4.54 1.74
C ALA A 38 4.61 -5.26 0.49
N VAL A 39 5.32 -4.55 -0.40
CA VAL A 39 6.03 -5.19 -1.53
C VAL A 39 7.07 -6.19 -1.04
N LYS A 40 7.84 -5.86 0.00
CA LYS A 40 8.84 -6.77 0.57
C LYS A 40 8.20 -7.99 1.25
N LEU A 41 7.04 -7.82 1.87
CA LEU A 41 6.39 -8.85 2.67
C LEU A 41 5.48 -9.77 1.84
N PHE A 42 4.84 -9.24 0.80
CA PHE A 42 3.83 -9.92 -0.02
C PHE A 42 4.23 -10.04 -1.50
N GLY A 43 5.43 -9.61 -1.89
CA GLY A 43 5.92 -9.68 -3.27
C GLY A 43 6.36 -11.07 -3.74
N ASN A 44 5.79 -12.15 -3.18
CA ASN A 44 6.13 -13.53 -3.51
C ASN A 44 4.87 -14.41 -3.65
#